data_AF-A0A0L0S7X5-F1
#
_entry.id   AF-A0A0L0S7X5-F1
#
_cell.length_a   1.000
_cell.length_b   1.000
_cell.length_c   1.000
_cell.angle_alpha   90.00
_cell.angle_beta   90.00
_cell.angle_gamma   90.00
#
_symmetry.space_group_name_H-M   'P 1'
#
loop_
_entity.id
_entity.type
_entity.pdbx_description
1 polymer ?
#
loop_
_entity_poly.entity_id
_entity_poly.type
_entity_poly.pdbx_seq_one_letter_code
_entity_poly.pdbx_strand_id
1 'polypeptide(L)'
;MFDLIQHLQLPNLRHIAVVHETGVDAAFVLPTFVHAAAHSLQRPVIVVSTHQLFLHYAHVCRKLGGPLHLAHLPPDRFLFIDALSRYYVDPTTPAPAANLPVAPSAPYSKTTEPAKGNIVYLHHYADVLATLANLIAAHVQQAGPSLILLDDLMPFVFSEAVTPNDIVLFVRRILALAEETNSTLLSTAQNNVGDLDGDMLARALPSLADTVLVIKALQSGYSRDVDGQLLVVRGKRAMARNPTTLPEPVHLQFKVGDKGISYFGHGLAAALV
;
A
#
# COMPACT_ATOMS: atom_id res chain seq x y z
N MET A 1 0.54 -8.54 22.84
CA MET A 1 0.12 -8.45 21.43
C MET A 1 1.10 -7.53 20.74
N PHE A 2 1.72 -7.96 19.64
CA PHE A 2 2.75 -7.18 18.97
C PHE A 2 2.09 -6.11 18.08
N ASP A 3 2.37 -4.83 18.33
CA ASP A 3 1.93 -3.72 17.48
C ASP A 3 2.98 -3.48 16.39
N LEU A 4 2.69 -3.98 15.18
CA LEU A 4 3.57 -3.88 14.02
C LEU A 4 3.93 -2.42 13.70
N ILE A 5 2.99 -1.50 13.87
CA ILE A 5 3.15 -0.09 13.50
C ILE A 5 4.11 0.60 14.46
N GLN A 6 3.98 0.33 15.76
CA GLN A 6 4.91 0.82 16.77
C GLN A 6 6.31 0.21 16.60
N HIS A 7 6.39 -1.11 16.33
CA HIS A 7 7.67 -1.78 16.15
C HIS A 7 8.43 -1.26 14.93
N LEU A 8 7.72 -0.98 13.84
CA LEU A 8 8.31 -0.39 12.64
C LEU A 8 8.78 1.05 12.86
N GLN A 9 8.47 1.70 14.00
CA GLN A 9 8.82 3.10 14.25
C GLN A 9 8.47 3.97 13.03
N LEU A 10 7.26 3.83 12.51
CA LEU A 10 6.82 4.47 11.26
C LEU A 10 7.11 5.98 11.08
N PRO A 11 7.31 6.83 12.11
CA PRO A 11 7.83 8.18 11.87
C PRO A 11 9.30 8.24 11.39
N ASN A 12 10.11 7.18 11.54
CA ASN A 12 11.55 7.15 11.23
C ASN A 12 11.90 6.39 9.94
N LEU A 13 10.97 5.63 9.37
CA LEU A 13 11.21 4.84 8.16
C LEU A 13 10.86 5.65 6.90
N ARG A 14 11.82 5.72 5.97
CA ARG A 14 11.68 6.47 4.71
C ARG A 14 11.04 5.63 3.62
N HIS A 15 11.40 4.35 3.52
CA HIS A 15 10.80 3.41 2.57
C HIS A 15 10.60 2.01 3.16
N ILE A 16 9.36 1.52 3.09
CA ILE A 16 8.96 0.16 3.42
C ILE A 16 8.51 -0.50 2.12
N ALA A 17 9.10 -1.64 1.77
CA ALA A 17 8.61 -2.49 0.69
C ALA A 17 7.87 -3.68 1.28
N VAL A 18 6.67 -3.97 0.78
CA VAL A 18 5.92 -5.19 1.10
C VAL A 18 6.10 -6.16 -0.06
N VAL A 19 6.54 -7.37 0.27
CA VAL A 19 6.64 -8.48 -0.67
C VAL A 19 5.73 -9.58 -0.16
N HIS A 20 4.76 -9.98 -0.98
CA HIS A 20 3.88 -11.11 -0.68
C HIS A 20 4.17 -12.28 -1.61
N GLU A 21 4.23 -13.48 -1.03
CA GLU A 21 4.28 -14.73 -1.77
C GLU A 21 2.87 -15.15 -2.23
N THR A 22 2.80 -15.99 -3.26
CA THR A 22 1.53 -16.56 -3.71
C THR A 22 0.95 -17.51 -2.65
N GLY A 23 -0.38 -17.56 -2.55
CA GLY A 23 -1.06 -18.51 -1.65
C GLY A 23 -1.28 -18.04 -0.20
N VAL A 24 -1.03 -16.76 0.11
CA VAL A 24 -1.40 -16.13 1.38
C VAL A 24 -2.25 -14.89 1.13
N ASP A 25 -3.32 -14.70 1.91
CA ASP A 25 -4.10 -13.47 1.85
C ASP A 25 -3.38 -12.35 2.60
N ALA A 26 -2.87 -11.39 1.84
CA ALA A 26 -2.18 -10.20 2.33
C ALA A 26 -3.02 -8.91 2.17
N ALA A 27 -4.28 -9.01 1.75
CA ALA A 27 -5.10 -7.86 1.37
C ALA A 27 -5.39 -6.89 2.55
N PHE A 28 -5.16 -7.34 3.79
CA PHE A 28 -5.31 -6.53 4.99
C PHE A 28 -4.10 -5.63 5.29
N VAL A 29 -2.91 -5.94 4.77
CA VAL A 29 -1.67 -5.29 5.19
C VAL A 29 -1.66 -3.82 4.82
N LEU A 30 -1.94 -3.49 3.55
CA LEU A 30 -1.97 -2.12 3.07
C LEU A 30 -3.02 -1.26 3.81
N PRO A 31 -4.29 -1.70 3.97
CA PRO A 31 -5.25 -0.99 4.80
C PRO A 31 -4.83 -0.80 6.26
N THR A 32 -4.02 -1.71 6.84
CA THR A 32 -3.52 -1.57 8.22
C THR A 32 -2.58 -0.37 8.34
N PHE A 33 -1.70 -0.15 7.36
CA PHE A 33 -0.86 1.05 7.31
C PHE A 33 -1.67 2.33 7.09
N VAL A 34 -2.66 2.28 6.19
CA VAL A 34 -3.58 3.41 5.95
C VAL A 34 -4.33 3.79 7.23
N HIS A 35 -4.90 2.79 7.93
CA HIS A 35 -5.59 3.00 9.20
C HIS A 35 -4.66 3.59 10.25
N ALA A 36 -3.48 3.01 10.42
CA ALA A 36 -2.50 3.47 11.40
C ALA A 36 -2.06 4.92 11.13
N ALA A 37 -1.76 5.26 9.87
CA ALA A 37 -1.38 6.61 9.50
C ALA A 37 -2.52 7.62 9.71
N ALA A 38 -3.72 7.31 9.23
CA ALA A 38 -4.85 8.23 9.30
C ALA A 38 -5.42 8.39 10.72
N HIS A 39 -5.49 7.31 11.49
CA HIS A 39 -6.13 7.29 12.81
C HIS A 39 -5.13 7.43 13.98
N SER A 40 -4.06 6.64 13.99
CA SER A 40 -3.15 6.58 15.14
C SER A 40 -2.07 7.66 15.08
N LEU A 41 -1.47 7.85 13.91
CA LEU A 41 -0.41 8.84 13.70
C LEU A 41 -0.95 10.21 13.29
N GLN A 42 -2.23 10.28 12.92
CA GLN A 42 -2.88 11.51 12.45
C GLN A 42 -2.11 12.18 11.30
N ARG A 43 -1.61 11.39 10.35
CA ARG A 43 -0.90 11.85 9.16
C ARG A 43 -1.80 11.82 7.93
N PRO A 44 -1.60 12.72 6.96
CA PRO A 44 -2.22 12.60 5.65
C PRO A 44 -1.81 11.30 4.96
N VAL A 45 -2.72 10.74 4.15
CA VAL A 45 -2.48 9.47 3.45
C VAL A 45 -2.83 9.60 1.98
N ILE A 46 -1.91 9.18 1.13
CA ILE A 46 -2.09 9.07 -0.32
C ILE A 46 -2.04 7.59 -0.68
N VAL A 47 -3.05 7.08 -1.38
CA VAL A 47 -3.12 5.69 -1.84
C VAL A 47 -3.22 5.68 -3.36
N VAL A 48 -2.22 5.13 -4.05
CA VAL A 48 -2.31 4.78 -5.46
C VAL A 48 -2.69 3.31 -5.52
N SER A 49 -3.92 3.01 -5.93
CA SER A 49 -4.47 1.66 -5.88
C SER A 49 -4.68 1.09 -7.29
N THR A 50 -4.22 -0.14 -7.49
CA THR A 50 -4.27 -0.85 -8.77
C THR A 50 -4.91 -2.23 -8.63
N HIS A 51 -4.98 -2.79 -7.42
CA HIS A 51 -5.55 -4.11 -7.16
C HIS A 51 -6.85 -4.08 -6.35
N GLN A 52 -7.02 -3.07 -5.49
CA GLN A 52 -8.16 -3.00 -4.58
C GLN A 52 -8.96 -1.70 -4.77
N LEU A 53 -10.28 -1.79 -4.68
CA LEU A 53 -11.15 -0.61 -4.72
C LEU A 53 -11.08 0.16 -3.39
N PHE A 54 -11.43 1.45 -3.42
CA PHE A 54 -11.55 2.28 -2.22
C PHE A 54 -12.42 1.63 -1.13
N LEU A 55 -13.50 0.95 -1.52
CA LEU A 55 -14.40 0.26 -0.59
C LEU A 55 -13.69 -0.81 0.24
N HIS A 56 -12.70 -1.51 -0.33
CA HIS A 56 -11.90 -2.50 0.41
C HIS A 56 -11.15 -1.82 1.55
N TYR A 57 -10.38 -0.77 1.24
CA TYR A 57 -9.66 0.03 2.25
C TYR A 57 -10.61 0.59 3.31
N ALA A 58 -11.74 1.16 2.91
CA ALA A 58 -12.73 1.73 3.83
C ALA A 58 -13.36 0.67 4.75
N HIS A 59 -13.66 -0.53 4.24
CA HIS A 59 -14.21 -1.62 5.03
C HIS A 59 -13.20 -2.21 6.02
N VAL A 60 -11.97 -2.47 5.57
CA VAL A 60 -10.93 -2.99 6.45
C VAL A 60 -10.58 -1.97 7.53
N CYS A 61 -10.40 -0.69 7.18
CA CYS A 61 -10.14 0.36 8.16
C CYS A 61 -11.24 0.47 9.22
N ARG A 62 -12.51 0.29 8.84
CA ARG A 62 -13.64 0.27 9.78
C ARG A 62 -13.59 -0.93 10.73
N LYS A 63 -13.16 -2.10 10.24
CA LYS A 63 -13.00 -3.32 11.05
C LYS A 63 -11.84 -3.23 12.03
N LEU A 64 -10.77 -2.52 11.67
CA LEU A 64 -9.60 -2.28 12.54
C LEU A 64 -9.90 -1.38 13.75
N GLY A 65 -11.14 -0.88 13.88
CA GLY A 65 -11.61 -0.12 15.04
C GLY A 65 -11.39 1.39 14.94
N GLY A 66 -12.00 2.13 15.86
CA GLY A 66 -11.99 3.59 15.89
C GLY A 66 -13.04 4.25 14.96
N PRO A 67 -13.30 5.56 15.11
CA PRO A 67 -14.28 6.31 14.32
C PRO A 67 -13.77 6.64 12.90
N LEU A 68 -12.78 5.91 12.37
CA LEU A 68 -12.15 6.26 11.10
C LEU A 68 -13.09 5.95 9.93
N HIS A 69 -13.59 7.01 9.29
CA HIS A 69 -14.30 6.94 8.03
C HIS A 69 -13.46 7.64 6.95
N LEU A 70 -12.71 6.88 6.16
CA LEU A 70 -11.83 7.43 5.11
C LEU A 70 -12.56 8.40 4.15
N ALA A 71 -13.83 8.11 3.86
CA ALA A 71 -14.67 8.94 2.98
C ALA A 71 -14.99 10.33 3.57
N HIS A 72 -14.92 10.48 4.90
CA HIS A 72 -15.22 11.73 5.61
C HIS A 72 -13.97 12.48 6.04
N LEU A 73 -12.77 11.96 5.76
CA LEU A 73 -11.55 12.73 5.97
C LEU A 73 -11.57 13.97 5.07
N PRO A 74 -10.96 15.09 5.46
CA PRO A 74 -10.89 16.24 4.57
C PRO A 74 -9.88 16.01 3.43
N PRO A 75 -9.98 16.74 2.31
CA PRO A 75 -9.15 16.52 1.11
C PRO A 75 -7.65 16.77 1.26
N ASP A 76 -7.23 17.44 2.33
CA ASP A 76 -5.83 17.62 2.73
C ASP A 76 -5.32 16.48 3.62
N ARG A 77 -6.18 15.55 4.03
CA ARG A 77 -5.85 14.41 4.91
C ARG A 77 -5.88 13.07 4.19
N PHE A 78 -6.57 12.98 3.07
CA PHE A 78 -6.71 11.73 2.36
C PHE A 78 -6.85 11.96 0.86
N LEU A 79 -6.08 11.20 0.08
CA LEU A 79 -6.19 11.12 -1.38
C LEU A 79 -6.11 9.66 -1.81
N PHE A 80 -7.13 9.19 -2.52
CA PHE A 80 -7.17 7.89 -3.14
C PHE A 80 -7.14 8.06 -4.66
N ILE A 81 -6.13 7.50 -5.31
CA ILE A 81 -5.99 7.49 -6.76
C ILE A 81 -6.36 6.07 -7.22
N ASP A 82 -7.54 5.96 -7.84
CA ASP A 82 -8.09 4.71 -8.37
C ASP A 82 -7.57 4.48 -9.79
N ALA A 83 -6.57 3.62 -9.91
CA ALA A 83 -6.04 3.12 -11.17
C ALA A 83 -6.58 1.72 -11.54
N LEU A 84 -7.48 1.15 -10.74
CA LEU A 84 -8.11 -0.14 -11.04
C LEU A 84 -9.36 0.05 -11.91
N SER A 85 -10.23 0.98 -11.53
CA SER A 85 -11.57 1.10 -12.09
C SER A 85 -11.60 1.57 -13.55
N ARG A 86 -10.59 2.36 -13.98
CA ARG A 86 -10.64 3.08 -15.28
C ARG A 86 -9.38 3.00 -16.12
N TYR A 87 -8.29 2.46 -15.60
CA TYR A 87 -7.03 2.53 -16.32
C TYR A 87 -7.05 1.74 -17.65
N TYR A 88 -7.76 0.61 -17.71
CA TYR A 88 -7.92 -0.18 -18.94
C TYR A 88 -9.25 0.03 -19.66
N VAL A 89 -10.06 0.98 -19.19
CA VAL A 89 -11.36 1.25 -19.78
C VAL A 89 -11.18 2.35 -20.82
N ASP A 90 -11.73 2.14 -22.02
CA ASP A 90 -11.72 3.17 -23.07
C ASP A 90 -12.26 4.48 -22.48
N PRO A 91 -11.54 5.61 -22.62
CA PRO A 91 -11.96 6.90 -22.08
C PRO A 91 -13.38 7.34 -22.50
N THR A 92 -13.85 6.84 -23.64
CA THR A 92 -15.20 7.10 -24.17
C THR A 92 -16.29 6.23 -23.52
N THR A 93 -15.91 5.19 -22.78
CA THR A 93 -16.84 4.33 -22.06
C THR A 93 -17.50 5.13 -20.94
N PRO A 94 -18.84 5.29 -20.97
CA PRO A 94 -19.54 5.99 -19.92
C PRO A 94 -19.29 5.30 -18.58
N ALA A 95 -19.13 6.10 -17.52
CA ALA A 95 -19.11 5.58 -16.16
C ALA A 95 -20.31 4.65 -15.93
N PRO A 96 -20.13 3.49 -15.26
CA PRO A 96 -21.26 2.67 -14.86
C PRO A 96 -22.28 3.57 -14.16
N ALA A 97 -23.56 3.39 -14.53
CA ALA A 97 -24.64 4.22 -14.02
C ALA A 97 -24.62 4.21 -12.49
N ALA A 98 -24.83 5.38 -11.87
CA ALA A 98 -24.75 5.60 -10.42
C ALA A 98 -25.73 4.77 -9.55
N ASN A 99 -26.50 3.86 -10.17
CA ASN A 99 -27.61 3.13 -9.57
C ASN A 99 -27.37 1.62 -9.42
N LEU A 100 -26.15 1.11 -9.61
CA LEU A 100 -25.83 -0.23 -9.09
C LEU A 100 -25.89 -0.16 -7.54
N PRO A 101 -26.50 -1.15 -6.86
CA PRO A 101 -26.72 -1.11 -5.42
C PRO A 101 -25.39 -1.25 -4.68
N VAL A 102 -24.69 -0.13 -4.50
CA VAL A 102 -23.61 0.05 -3.55
C VAL A 102 -24.16 0.94 -2.45
N ALA A 103 -24.68 0.35 -1.37
CA ALA A 103 -25.23 1.09 -0.24
C ALA A 103 -24.14 1.85 0.55
N PRO A 104 -24.49 2.88 1.36
CA PRO A 104 -25.19 4.11 1.01
C PRO A 104 -24.29 5.37 1.16
N SER A 105 -24.67 6.44 0.46
CA SER A 105 -24.15 7.85 0.50
C SER A 105 -22.74 8.16 -0.05
N ALA A 106 -22.66 8.24 -1.39
CA ALA A 106 -22.15 9.33 -2.27
C ALA A 106 -21.21 10.45 -1.72
N PRO A 107 -20.36 11.09 -2.56
CA PRO A 107 -20.58 11.28 -4.00
C PRO A 107 -19.41 10.91 -4.92
N TYR A 108 -19.77 10.24 -6.01
CA TYR A 108 -18.97 10.10 -7.21
C TYR A 108 -19.45 11.15 -8.22
N SER A 109 -18.62 12.16 -8.54
CA SER A 109 -18.97 13.20 -9.51
C SER A 109 -18.31 12.93 -10.86
N LYS A 110 -19.12 12.97 -11.92
CA LYS A 110 -18.65 13.07 -13.31
C LYS A 110 -18.05 14.46 -13.50
N THR A 111 -16.75 14.59 -13.77
CA THR A 111 -16.15 15.69 -14.57
C THR A 111 -14.64 15.51 -14.71
N THR A 112 -14.12 15.92 -15.86
CA THR A 112 -12.72 16.23 -16.21
C THR A 112 -12.16 17.46 -15.45
N GLU A 113 -12.65 17.73 -14.24
CA GLU A 113 -12.22 18.80 -13.34
C GLU A 113 -11.96 18.21 -11.94
N PRO A 114 -11.00 18.75 -11.16
CA PRO A 114 -10.54 18.15 -9.91
C PRO A 114 -11.71 17.99 -8.93
N ALA A 115 -12.02 16.73 -8.62
CA ALA A 115 -13.21 16.36 -7.86
C ALA A 115 -13.25 17.02 -6.48
N LYS A 116 -14.43 17.49 -6.07
CA LYS A 116 -14.82 17.71 -4.67
C LYS A 116 -14.94 16.37 -3.93
N GLY A 117 -13.86 15.60 -3.88
CA GLY A 117 -13.80 14.31 -3.22
C GLY A 117 -12.37 13.81 -3.13
N ASN A 118 -12.07 13.07 -2.08
CA ASN A 118 -10.76 12.49 -1.81
C ASN A 118 -10.37 11.36 -2.78
N ILE A 119 -11.08 11.22 -3.91
CA ILE A 119 -10.92 10.11 -4.84
C ILE A 119 -10.74 10.66 -6.26
N VAL A 120 -9.64 10.27 -6.89
CA VAL A 120 -9.26 10.65 -8.26
C VAL A 120 -9.18 9.37 -9.09
N TYR A 121 -9.79 9.36 -10.27
CA TYR A 121 -9.76 8.17 -11.15
C TYR A 121 -8.70 8.38 -12.22
N LEU A 122 -7.83 7.38 -12.37
CA LEU A 122 -6.75 7.41 -13.32
C LEU A 122 -7.18 6.72 -14.62
N HIS A 123 -7.17 7.49 -15.71
CA HIS A 123 -7.39 6.97 -17.05
C HIS A 123 -6.06 6.51 -17.67
N HIS A 124 -6.13 5.79 -18.79
CA HIS A 124 -4.94 5.48 -19.57
C HIS A 124 -4.29 6.79 -20.08
N TYR A 125 -3.02 7.01 -19.74
CA TYR A 125 -2.23 8.15 -20.19
C TYR A 125 -0.86 7.65 -20.68
N ALA A 126 -0.34 8.26 -21.75
CA ALA A 126 1.04 8.04 -22.19
C ALA A 126 2.04 8.38 -21.08
N ASP A 127 1.76 9.44 -20.31
CA ASP A 127 2.63 9.93 -19.22
C ASP A 127 2.08 9.59 -17.82
N VAL A 128 1.46 8.42 -17.65
CA VAL A 128 0.76 8.05 -16.40
C VAL A 128 1.61 8.25 -15.14
N LEU A 129 2.89 7.87 -15.18
CA LEU A 129 3.80 7.99 -14.03
C LEU A 129 4.13 9.45 -13.70
N ALA A 130 4.21 10.32 -14.70
CA ALA A 130 4.42 11.75 -14.48
C ALA A 130 3.18 12.40 -13.86
N THR A 131 1.99 12.04 -14.34
CA THR A 131 0.71 12.47 -13.76
C THR A 131 0.61 12.05 -12.29
N LEU A 132 0.91 10.79 -11.98
CA LEU A 132 0.91 10.28 -10.61
C LEU A 132 1.91 11.05 -9.72
N ALA A 133 3.14 11.25 -10.21
CA ALA A 133 4.16 11.97 -9.44
C ALA A 133 3.72 13.41 -9.12
N ASN A 134 3.08 14.09 -10.06
CA ASN A 134 2.59 15.45 -9.88
C ASN A 134 1.42 15.50 -8.89
N LEU A 135 0.47 14.55 -8.97
CA LEU A 135 -0.65 14.46 -8.02
C LEU A 135 -0.16 14.20 -6.58
N ILE A 136 0.77 13.26 -6.42
CA ILE A 136 1.38 12.94 -5.12
C ILE A 136 2.12 14.18 -4.58
N ALA A 137 2.97 14.81 -5.40
CA ALA A 137 3.74 15.97 -4.98
C ALA A 137 2.85 17.15 -4.57
N ALA A 138 1.81 17.46 -5.34
CA ALA A 138 0.87 18.53 -5.03
C ALA A 138 0.15 18.28 -3.69
N HIS A 139 -0.30 17.05 -3.45
CA HIS A 139 -0.95 16.71 -2.18
C HIS A 139 0.01 16.77 -1.00
N VAL A 140 1.23 16.24 -1.12
CA VAL A 140 2.25 16.32 -0.06
C VAL A 140 2.62 17.77 0.24
N GLN A 141 2.74 18.64 -0.77
CA GLN A 141 3.01 20.06 -0.58
C GLN A 141 1.90 20.79 0.20
N GLN A 142 0.64 20.42 -0.05
CA GLN A 142 -0.50 21.00 0.65
C GLN A 142 -0.69 20.44 2.06
N ALA A 143 -0.53 19.13 2.23
CA ALA A 143 -0.88 18.38 3.43
C ALA A 143 0.27 18.23 4.43
N GLY A 144 1.52 18.35 3.96
CA GLY A 144 2.73 18.09 4.75
C GLY A 144 3.13 16.61 4.80
N PRO A 145 3.93 16.21 5.81
CA PRO A 145 4.51 14.86 5.90
C PRO A 145 3.47 13.74 5.90
N SER A 146 3.44 12.94 4.83
CA SER A 146 2.36 11.99 4.53
C SER A 146 2.81 10.51 4.58
N LEU A 147 1.86 9.59 4.62
CA LEU A 147 2.06 8.21 4.14
C LEU A 147 1.73 8.18 2.65
N ILE A 148 2.69 7.78 1.82
CA ILE A 148 2.52 7.57 0.38
C ILE A 148 2.50 6.07 0.14
N LEU A 149 1.35 5.52 -0.23
CA LEU A 149 1.16 4.11 -0.49
C LEU A 149 1.03 3.88 -2.01
N LEU A 150 1.98 3.11 -2.54
CA LEU A 150 1.99 2.63 -3.91
C LEU A 150 1.65 1.13 -3.87
N ASP A 151 0.42 0.79 -4.26
CA ASP A 151 0.01 -0.60 -4.52
C ASP A 151 0.78 -1.16 -5.74
N ASP A 152 0.52 -2.40 -6.13
CA ASP A 152 1.32 -3.07 -7.16
C ASP A 152 1.26 -2.31 -8.50
N LEU A 153 2.41 -1.82 -8.94
CA LEU A 153 2.54 -0.96 -10.12
C LEU A 153 2.68 -1.75 -11.42
N MET A 154 2.77 -3.09 -11.34
CA MET A 154 2.88 -3.97 -12.51
C MET A 154 1.78 -3.76 -13.56
N PRO A 155 0.51 -3.49 -13.20
CA PRO A 155 -0.55 -3.14 -14.16
C PRO A 155 -0.14 -2.05 -15.16
N PHE A 156 0.65 -1.06 -14.76
CA PHE A 156 1.08 -0.01 -15.70
C PHE A 156 1.99 -0.53 -16.82
N VAL A 157 2.75 -1.59 -16.58
CA VAL A 157 3.64 -2.21 -17.59
C VAL A 157 2.83 -2.93 -18.69
N PHE A 158 1.57 -3.31 -18.43
CA PHE A 158 0.71 -3.83 -19.49
C PHE A 158 0.27 -2.76 -20.50
N SER A 159 0.60 -1.49 -20.24
CA SER A 159 0.52 -0.47 -21.28
C SER A 159 1.81 -0.45 -22.10
N GLU A 160 1.68 -0.26 -23.42
CA GLU A 160 2.84 -0.14 -24.32
C GLU A 160 3.74 1.07 -24.01
N ALA A 161 3.34 1.96 -23.09
CA ALA A 161 4.02 3.21 -22.77
C ALA A 161 4.93 3.14 -21.54
N VAL A 162 4.87 2.08 -20.73
CA VAL A 162 5.59 2.02 -19.44
C VAL A 162 6.43 0.75 -19.36
N THR A 163 7.73 0.92 -19.14
CA THR A 163 8.62 -0.21 -18.88
C THR A 163 8.80 -0.44 -17.38
N PRO A 164 9.24 -1.64 -16.95
CA PRO A 164 9.60 -1.89 -15.56
C PRO A 164 10.67 -0.93 -15.02
N ASN A 165 11.60 -0.47 -15.87
CA ASN A 165 12.61 0.51 -15.46
C ASN A 165 11.99 1.89 -15.17
N ASP A 166 10.96 2.28 -15.92
CA ASP A 166 10.24 3.54 -15.66
C ASP A 166 9.53 3.49 -14.30
N ILE A 167 8.99 2.33 -13.91
CA ILE A 167 8.44 2.10 -12.56
C ILE A 167 9.52 2.27 -11.49
N VAL A 168 10.70 1.68 -11.67
CA VAL A 168 11.82 1.83 -10.72
C VAL A 168 12.25 3.30 -10.59
N LEU A 169 12.33 4.03 -11.71
CA LEU A 169 12.65 5.46 -11.71
C LEU A 169 11.57 6.30 -11.04
N PHE A 170 10.29 5.99 -11.30
CA PHE A 170 9.15 6.61 -10.64
C PHE A 170 9.20 6.40 -9.12
N VAL A 171 9.39 5.16 -8.65
CA VAL A 171 9.49 4.86 -7.22
C VAL A 171 10.69 5.58 -6.58
N ARG A 172 11.83 5.68 -7.26
CA ARG A 172 12.98 6.49 -6.79
C ARG A 172 12.64 7.97 -6.65
N ARG A 173 11.88 8.53 -7.60
CA ARG A 173 11.42 9.93 -7.54
C ARG A 173 10.47 10.16 -6.36
N ILE A 174 9.52 9.25 -6.12
CA ILE A 174 8.62 9.32 -4.96
C ILE A 174 9.39 9.13 -3.66
N LEU A 175 10.39 8.26 -3.64
CA LEU A 175 11.27 8.11 -2.48
C LEU A 175 12.02 9.41 -2.19
N ALA A 176 12.62 10.05 -3.19
CA ALA A 176 13.30 11.33 -3.00
C ALA A 176 12.36 12.41 -2.41
N LEU A 177 11.15 12.53 -2.97
CA LEU A 177 10.10 13.39 -2.43
C LEU A 177 9.77 13.04 -0.97
N ALA A 178 9.67 11.75 -0.65
CA ALA A 178 9.39 11.31 0.71
C ALA A 178 10.51 11.69 1.68
N GLU A 179 11.77 11.58 1.27
CA GLU A 179 12.92 12.02 2.07
C GLU A 179 12.94 13.53 2.31
N GLU A 180 12.63 14.32 1.27
CA GLU A 180 12.61 15.79 1.34
C GLU A 180 11.49 16.32 2.24
N THR A 181 10.37 15.59 2.32
CA THR A 181 9.16 16.01 3.02
C THR A 181 8.95 15.29 4.35
N ASN A 182 9.90 14.47 4.78
CA ASN A 182 9.78 13.58 5.93
C ASN A 182 8.52 12.67 5.86
N SER A 183 8.10 12.32 4.65
CA SER A 183 7.02 11.38 4.38
C SER A 183 7.53 9.95 4.41
N THR A 184 6.62 9.00 4.54
CA THR A 184 6.93 7.56 4.48
C THR A 184 6.40 7.00 3.17
N LEU A 185 7.27 6.33 2.41
CA LEU A 185 6.86 5.56 1.23
C LEU A 185 6.60 4.10 1.63
N LEU A 186 5.42 3.59 1.29
CA LEU A 186 5.07 2.18 1.34
C LEU A 186 4.84 1.70 -0.09
N SER A 187 5.67 0.79 -0.59
CA SER A 187 5.48 0.18 -1.91
C SER A 187 5.21 -1.30 -1.80
N THR A 188 4.49 -1.87 -2.76
CA THR A 188 4.35 -3.32 -2.87
C THR A 188 5.04 -3.85 -4.11
N ALA A 189 5.57 -5.06 -3.99
CA ALA A 189 6.04 -5.82 -5.12
C ALA A 189 5.54 -7.27 -5.00
N GLN A 190 4.86 -7.75 -6.04
CA GLN A 190 4.37 -9.12 -6.09
C GLN A 190 5.38 -10.03 -6.78
N ASN A 191 5.63 -11.20 -6.19
CA ASN A 191 6.45 -12.22 -6.82
C ASN A 191 5.58 -13.08 -7.76
N ASN A 192 5.43 -12.63 -9.00
CA ASN A 192 4.69 -13.35 -10.05
C ASN A 192 5.63 -14.31 -10.79
N VAL A 193 5.85 -15.49 -10.19
CA VAL A 193 6.73 -16.52 -10.77
C VAL A 193 6.35 -16.79 -12.23
N GLY A 194 7.29 -16.53 -13.14
CA GLY A 194 7.11 -16.76 -14.58
C GLY A 194 6.86 -15.49 -15.41
N ASP A 195 6.72 -14.33 -14.76
CA ASP A 195 6.68 -13.02 -15.42
C ASP A 195 8.04 -12.31 -15.23
N LEU A 196 8.77 -12.08 -16.34
CA LEU A 196 10.10 -11.46 -16.30
C LEU A 196 10.05 -10.03 -15.75
N ASP A 197 9.01 -9.27 -16.12
CA ASP A 197 8.86 -7.87 -15.72
C ASP A 197 8.47 -7.79 -14.24
N GLY A 198 7.52 -8.65 -13.83
CA GLY A 198 7.16 -8.85 -12.43
C GLY A 198 8.35 -9.26 -11.56
N ASP A 199 9.14 -10.26 -12.00
CA ASP A 199 10.35 -10.71 -11.30
C ASP A 199 11.39 -9.59 -11.16
N MET A 200 11.52 -8.75 -12.19
CA MET A 200 12.42 -7.60 -12.15
C MET A 200 11.99 -6.60 -11.07
N LEU A 201 10.71 -6.25 -11.02
CA LEU A 201 10.15 -5.34 -10.01
C LEU A 201 10.22 -5.93 -8.59
N ALA A 202 9.89 -7.22 -8.44
CA ALA A 202 9.98 -7.96 -7.18
C ALA A 202 11.40 -7.97 -6.59
N ARG A 203 12.44 -7.84 -7.42
CA ARG A 203 13.83 -7.71 -6.97
C ARG A 203 14.25 -6.25 -6.79
N ALA A 204 13.83 -5.37 -7.68
CA ALA A 204 14.24 -3.98 -7.71
C ALA A 204 13.63 -3.16 -6.56
N LEU A 205 12.32 -3.22 -6.34
CA LEU A 205 11.65 -2.35 -5.36
C LEU A 205 12.11 -2.62 -3.92
N PRO A 206 12.22 -3.88 -3.45
CA PRO A 206 12.73 -4.15 -2.10
C PRO A 206 14.20 -3.74 -1.92
N SER A 207 15.00 -3.70 -3.00
CA SER A 207 16.39 -3.22 -2.93
C SER A 207 16.51 -1.73 -2.61
N LEU A 208 15.45 -0.95 -2.93
CA LEU A 208 15.36 0.48 -2.63
C LEU A 208 14.82 0.74 -1.21
N ALA A 209 14.39 -0.28 -0.48
CA ALA A 209 13.74 -0.11 0.81
C ALA A 209 14.73 -0.06 1.97
N ASP A 210 14.32 0.61 3.04
CA ASP A 210 15.00 0.60 4.32
C ASP A 210 14.50 -0.57 5.19
N THR A 211 13.24 -0.97 5.01
CA THR A 211 12.62 -2.15 5.62
C THR A 211 11.85 -2.95 4.57
N VAL A 212 11.95 -4.27 4.62
CA VAL A 212 11.21 -5.19 3.77
C VAL A 212 10.30 -6.05 4.64
N LEU A 213 9.01 -6.01 4.36
CA LEU A 213 7.99 -6.85 4.98
C LEU A 213 7.70 -8.01 4.05
N VAL A 214 8.02 -9.22 4.47
CA VAL A 214 7.78 -10.43 3.67
C VAL A 214 6.63 -11.20 4.26
N ILE A 215 5.54 -11.31 3.50
CA ILE A 215 4.32 -12.02 3.88
C ILE A 215 4.33 -13.38 3.19
N LYS A 216 4.21 -14.44 3.99
CA LYS A 216 4.33 -15.82 3.51
C LYS A 216 3.21 -16.70 4.04
N ALA A 217 2.86 -17.72 3.26
CA ALA A 217 2.09 -18.85 3.77
C ALA A 217 2.91 -19.64 4.80
N LEU A 218 2.23 -20.46 5.59
CA LEU A 218 2.89 -21.38 6.51
C LEU A 218 3.56 -22.53 5.74
N GLN A 219 4.82 -22.82 6.05
CA GLN A 219 5.54 -23.96 5.46
C GLN A 219 4.90 -25.31 5.80
N SER A 220 4.22 -25.40 6.95
CA SER A 220 3.48 -26.59 7.39
C SER A 220 2.15 -26.79 6.68
N GLY A 221 1.72 -25.87 5.82
CA GLY A 221 0.39 -25.85 5.22
C GLY A 221 -0.65 -25.12 6.08
N TYR A 222 -1.91 -25.25 5.68
CA TYR A 222 -3.04 -24.54 6.28
C TYR A 222 -3.20 -24.80 7.79
N SER A 223 -3.49 -23.75 8.56
CA SER A 223 -3.82 -23.81 9.97
C SER A 223 -5.11 -23.03 10.25
N ARG A 224 -5.92 -23.52 11.19
CA ARG A 224 -7.13 -22.81 11.65
C ARG A 224 -6.78 -21.61 12.54
N ASP A 225 -5.61 -21.63 13.16
CA ASP A 225 -5.22 -20.66 14.17
C ASP A 225 -4.19 -19.65 13.71
N VAL A 226 -3.61 -19.89 12.53
CA VAL A 226 -2.57 -19.04 11.95
C VAL A 226 -2.83 -18.94 10.45
N ASP A 227 -3.00 -17.72 9.96
CA ASP A 227 -3.30 -17.49 8.54
C ASP A 227 -2.02 -17.33 7.71
N GLY A 228 -0.91 -16.92 8.35
CA GLY A 228 0.37 -16.79 7.68
C GLY A 228 1.51 -16.32 8.59
N GLN A 229 2.61 -15.94 7.96
CA GLN A 229 3.80 -15.43 8.61
C GLN A 229 4.20 -14.08 8.01
N LEU A 230 4.74 -13.21 8.86
CA LEU A 230 5.31 -11.93 8.51
C LEU A 230 6.76 -11.89 8.98
N LEU A 231 7.68 -11.66 8.06
CA LEU A 231 9.08 -11.39 8.37
C LEU A 231 9.35 -9.91 8.18
N VAL A 232 9.95 -9.28 9.19
CA VAL A 232 10.46 -7.92 9.09
C VAL A 232 11.96 -7.99 8.91
N VAL A 233 12.44 -7.57 7.73
CA VAL A 233 13.85 -7.64 7.34
C VAL A 233 14.37 -6.24 7.07
N ARG A 234 15.63 -5.98 7.42
CA ARG A 234 16.29 -4.73 7.05
C ARG A 234 16.58 -4.71 5.54
N GLY A 235 16.19 -3.63 4.87
CA GLY A 235 16.41 -3.46 3.45
C GLY A 235 17.85 -3.07 3.11
N LYS A 236 18.28 -3.36 1.87
CA LYS A 236 19.65 -3.15 1.40
C LYS A 236 20.10 -1.69 1.54
N ARG A 237 19.19 -0.73 1.35
CA ARG A 237 19.49 0.70 1.47
C ARG A 237 19.85 1.10 2.90
N ALA A 238 19.11 0.59 3.88
CA ALA A 238 19.42 0.82 5.29
C ALA A 238 20.73 0.14 5.72
N MET A 239 21.07 -1.00 5.13
CA MET A 239 22.37 -1.66 5.35
C MET A 239 23.52 -0.83 4.78
N ALA A 240 23.35 -0.26 3.59
CA ALA A 240 24.37 0.60 2.95
C ALA A 240 24.65 1.87 3.76
N ARG A 241 23.64 2.43 4.44
CA ARG A 241 23.79 3.64 5.28
C ARG A 241 24.43 3.36 6.64
N ASN A 242 24.15 2.20 7.23
CA ASN A 242 24.66 1.86 8.55
C ASN A 242 24.92 0.33 8.65
N PRO A 243 26.11 -0.13 8.23
CA PRO A 243 26.43 -1.55 8.10
C PRO A 243 26.81 -2.24 9.42
N THR A 244 27.07 -1.48 10.48
CA THR A 244 27.77 -1.99 11.68
C THR A 244 26.86 -2.69 12.69
N THR A 245 25.55 -2.67 12.50
CA THR A 245 24.58 -3.45 13.31
C THR A 245 23.44 -3.94 12.42
N LEU A 246 23.42 -5.23 12.10
CA LEU A 246 22.27 -5.87 11.47
C LEU A 246 21.35 -6.39 12.60
N PRO A 247 20.23 -5.72 12.90
CA PRO A 247 19.24 -6.32 13.79
C PRO A 247 18.77 -7.64 13.17
N GLU A 248 18.53 -8.65 14.02
CA GLU A 248 17.98 -9.93 13.58
C GLU A 248 16.61 -9.71 12.91
N PRO A 249 16.31 -10.45 11.82
CA PRO A 249 14.97 -10.46 11.25
C PRO A 249 13.93 -10.79 12.32
N VAL A 250 12.82 -10.07 12.32
CA VAL A 250 11.72 -10.36 13.25
C VAL A 250 10.74 -11.31 12.56
N HIS A 251 10.55 -12.48 13.17
CA HIS A 251 9.66 -13.52 12.67
C HIS A 251 8.35 -13.53 13.46
N LEU A 252 7.26 -13.21 12.77
CA LEU A 252 5.91 -13.18 13.34
C LEU A 252 5.02 -14.14 12.58
N GLN A 253 4.03 -14.66 13.29
CA GLN A 253 2.84 -15.27 12.74
C GLN A 253 1.67 -14.32 12.93
N PHE A 254 0.68 -14.40 12.05
CA PHE A 254 -0.52 -13.58 12.15
C PHE A 254 -1.79 -14.39 12.01
N LYS A 255 -2.84 -13.88 12.65
CA LYS A 255 -4.24 -14.31 12.47
C LYS A 255 -5.11 -13.11 12.18
N VAL A 256 -5.85 -13.16 11.08
CA VAL A 256 -6.84 -12.18 10.68
C VAL A 256 -8.17 -12.53 11.35
N GLY A 257 -8.61 -11.68 12.28
CA GLY A 257 -9.91 -11.79 12.93
C GLY A 257 -10.88 -10.72 12.45
N ASP A 258 -12.13 -10.80 12.93
CA ASP A 258 -13.19 -9.86 12.55
C ASP A 258 -12.89 -8.40 12.95
N LYS A 259 -12.16 -8.21 14.06
CA LYS A 259 -11.82 -6.91 14.66
C LYS A 259 -10.36 -6.48 14.43
N GLY A 260 -9.67 -7.16 13.52
CA GLY A 260 -8.30 -6.82 13.14
C GLY A 260 -7.32 -7.98 13.18
N ILE A 261 -6.04 -7.67 13.16
CA ILE A 261 -4.96 -8.66 13.01
C ILE A 261 -4.23 -8.83 14.33
N SER A 262 -4.03 -10.09 14.73
CA SER A 262 -3.18 -10.45 15.87
C SER A 262 -1.84 -10.96 15.38
N TYR A 263 -0.75 -10.36 15.89
CA TYR A 263 0.62 -10.81 15.64
C TYR A 263 1.21 -11.49 16.88
N PHE A 264 1.89 -12.61 16.68
CA PHE A 264 2.53 -13.41 17.72
C PHE A 264 3.87 -13.97 17.24
N GLY A 265 4.79 -14.21 18.17
CA GLY A 265 6.10 -14.77 17.83
C GLY A 265 5.99 -16.20 17.27
N HIS A 266 6.95 -16.59 16.44
CA HIS A 266 7.04 -17.95 15.92
C HIS A 266 7.10 -18.97 17.08
N GLY A 267 6.21 -19.97 17.06
CA GLY A 267 6.11 -20.98 18.13
C GLY A 267 5.30 -20.56 19.36
N LEU A 268 4.75 -19.35 19.40
CA LEU A 268 3.89 -18.84 20.48
C LEU A 268 2.41 -18.77 20.10
N ALA A 269 1.99 -19.41 19.00
CA ALA A 269 0.57 -19.62 18.72
C ALA A 269 -0.02 -20.28 19.97
N ALA A 270 -0.88 -19.55 20.69
CA ALA A 270 -1.33 -19.93 22.01
C ALA A 270 -1.83 -21.37 21.97
N ALA A 271 -1.15 -22.25 22.71
CA ALA A 271 -1.76 -23.51 23.10
C ALA A 271 -3.05 -23.14 23.83
N LEU A 272 -4.19 -23.35 23.18
CA LEU A 272 -5.49 -23.31 23.85
C LEU A 272 -5.42 -24.35 24.97
N VAL A 273 -5.59 -23.89 26.21
CA VAL A 273 -6.00 -24.76 27.33
C VAL A 273 -7.45 -25.13 27.11
#